data_AF-A0A7M1B280-F1
#
_entry.id   AF-A0A7M1B280-F1
#
_cell.length_a   1.000
_cell.length_b   1.000
_cell.length_c   1.000
_cell.angle_alpha   90.00
_cell.angle_beta   90.00
_cell.angle_gamma   90.00
#
_symmetry.space_group_name_H-M   'P 1'
#
loop_
_entity.id
_entity.type
_entity.pdbx_description
1 polymer ?
#
loop_
_entity_poly.entity_id
_entity_poly.type
_entity_poly.pdbx_seq_one_letter_code
_entity_poly.pdbx_strand_id
1 'polypeptide(L)'
;MQKDIYEKIISFLLGASWAIVLFGALFTFKIFINFGIVIAIFTTMVYIFIALFLILAIDAFLVNKQRLQEAKKQTKLLEKIYTQVTS
;
A
#
# COMPACT_ATOMS: atom_id res chain seq x y z
N MET A 1 -18.39 7.75 -10.18
CA MET A 1 -18.74 7.44 -8.77
C MET A 1 -18.14 6.13 -8.23
N GLN A 2 -17.90 5.08 -9.03
CA GLN A 2 -17.23 3.84 -8.52
C GLN A 2 -15.72 3.98 -8.21
N LYS A 3 -15.07 5.10 -8.56
CA LYS A 3 -13.64 5.32 -8.32
C LYS A 3 -13.29 5.42 -6.83
N ASP A 4 -14.19 5.94 -6.00
CA ASP A 4 -13.96 6.19 -4.57
C ASP A 4 -13.90 4.94 -3.70
N ILE A 5 -14.66 3.89 -4.04
CA ILE A 5 -14.79 2.73 -3.15
C ILE A 5 -13.48 1.95 -3.07
N TYR A 6 -12.85 1.70 -4.22
CA TYR A 6 -11.57 0.99 -4.26
C TYR A 6 -10.44 1.78 -3.60
N GLU A 7 -10.41 3.09 -3.79
CA GLU A 7 -9.39 3.95 -3.17
C GLU A 7 -9.58 3.99 -1.65
N LYS A 8 -10.83 4.10 -1.18
CA LYS A 8 -11.17 3.95 0.25
C LYS A 8 -10.76 2.60 0.82
N ILE A 9 -11.00 1.49 0.10
CA ILE A 9 -10.61 0.15 0.55
C ILE A 9 -9.09 0.04 0.66
N ILE A 10 -8.34 0.53 -0.33
CA ILE A 10 -6.87 0.49 -0.30
C ILE A 10 -6.34 1.35 0.85
N SER A 11 -6.86 2.57 1.04
CA SER A 11 -6.46 3.44 2.16
C SER A 11 -6.80 2.84 3.52
N PHE A 12 -7.96 2.19 3.65
CA PHE A 12 -8.33 1.44 4.85
C PHE A 12 -7.37 0.27 5.10
N LEU A 13 -7.04 -0.50 4.05
CA LEU A 13 -6.13 -1.62 4.12
C LEU A 13 -4.72 -1.16 4.51
N LEU A 14 -4.26 0.00 4.02
CA LEU A 14 -2.96 0.57 4.36
C LEU A 14 -2.92 0.98 5.84
N GLY A 15 -3.99 1.60 6.36
CA GLY A 15 -4.15 1.87 7.79
C GLY A 15 -4.19 0.61 8.65
N ALA A 16 -4.97 -0.40 8.24
CA ALA A 16 -5.04 -1.69 8.91
C ALA A 16 -3.69 -2.42 8.89
N SER A 17 -2.91 -2.28 7.81
CA SER A 17 -1.58 -2.90 7.67
C SER A 17 -0.61 -2.37 8.73
N TRP A 18 -0.65 -1.08 9.06
CA TRP A 18 0.14 -0.53 10.16
C TRP A 18 -0.22 -1.12 11.52
N ALA A 19 -1.51 -1.32 11.79
CA ALA A 19 -1.94 -2.01 13.01
C ALA A 19 -1.45 -3.46 13.02
N ILE A 20 -1.56 -4.18 11.89
CA ILE A 20 -1.06 -5.54 11.76
C ILE A 20 0.44 -5.61 12.03
N VAL A 21 1.25 -4.68 11.52
CA VAL A 21 2.70 -4.64 11.82
C VAL A 21 2.95 -4.49 13.32
N LEU A 22 2.29 -3.53 13.98
CA LEU A 22 2.52 -3.28 15.40
C LEU A 22 2.08 -4.46 16.27
N PHE A 23 0.84 -4.91 16.11
CA PHE A 23 0.32 -6.03 16.88
C PHE A 23 1.05 -7.33 16.54
N GLY A 24 1.28 -7.59 15.26
CA GLY A 24 2.00 -8.76 14.79
C GLY A 24 3.42 -8.81 15.33
N ALA A 25 4.16 -7.68 15.36
CA ALA A 25 5.49 -7.64 15.95
C ALA A 25 5.48 -7.98 17.45
N LEU A 26 4.49 -7.47 18.19
CA LEU A 26 4.29 -7.80 19.61
C LEU A 26 3.94 -9.28 19.81
N PHE A 27 3.05 -9.84 18.99
CA PHE A 27 2.67 -11.25 19.04
C PHE A 27 3.84 -12.15 18.69
N THR A 28 4.56 -11.86 17.60
CA THR A 28 5.78 -12.58 17.20
C THR A 28 6.79 -12.54 18.34
N PHE A 29 7.07 -11.36 18.90
CA PHE A 29 8.02 -11.26 20.02
C PHE A 29 7.59 -12.12 21.21
N LYS A 30 6.31 -12.06 21.60
CA LYS A 30 5.76 -12.83 22.73
C LYS A 30 5.78 -14.34 22.50
N ILE A 31 5.60 -14.80 21.27
CA ILE A 31 5.68 -16.23 20.93
C ILE A 31 7.14 -16.71 21.01
N PHE A 32 8.07 -15.93 20.47
CA PHE A 32 9.46 -16.35 20.34
C PHE A 32 10.32 -16.08 21.58
N ILE A 33 9.86 -15.26 22.54
CA ILE A 33 10.61 -14.98 23.79
C ILE A 33 10.89 -16.24 24.61
N ASN A 34 10.00 -17.25 24.54
CA ASN A 34 10.19 -18.53 25.21
C ASN A 34 11.39 -19.33 24.68
N PHE A 35 11.81 -19.07 23.44
CA PHE A 35 12.99 -19.69 22.82
C PHE A 35 14.28 -18.90 23.06
N GLY A 36 14.19 -17.73 23.71
CA GLY A 36 15.32 -16.87 24.03
C GLY A 36 15.25 -15.50 23.36
N ILE A 37 15.82 -14.49 24.02
CA ILE A 37 15.70 -13.09 23.62
C ILE A 37 16.33 -12.78 22.26
N VAL A 38 17.46 -13.42 21.94
CA VAL A 38 18.17 -13.21 20.67
C VAL A 38 17.31 -13.69 19.49
N ILE A 39 16.71 -14.88 19.61
CA ILE A 39 15.83 -15.46 18.58
C ILE A 39 14.58 -14.59 18.45
N ALA A 40 13.97 -14.18 19.56
CA ALA A 40 12.78 -13.33 19.55
C ALA A 40 13.02 -12.01 18.80
N ILE A 41 14.12 -11.31 19.08
CA ILE A 41 14.46 -10.06 18.40
C ILE A 41 14.70 -10.31 16.91
N PHE A 42 15.48 -11.34 16.56
CA PHE A 42 15.79 -11.65 15.16
C PHE A 42 14.53 -11.97 14.36
N THR A 43 13.66 -12.85 14.87
CA THR A 43 12.43 -13.24 14.19
C THR A 43 11.45 -12.07 14.08
N THR A 44 11.30 -11.24 15.12
CA THR A 44 10.49 -10.02 15.05
C THR A 44 11.04 -9.03 14.02
N MET A 45 12.36 -8.90 13.89
CA MET A 45 12.97 -8.03 12.88
C MET A 45 12.69 -8.53 11.46
N VAL A 46 12.81 -9.84 11.21
CA VAL A 46 12.44 -10.45 9.92
C VAL A 46 10.95 -10.24 9.62
N TYR A 47 10.08 -10.43 10.61
CA TYR A 47 8.65 -10.17 10.47
C TYR A 47 8.37 -8.71 10.06
N ILE A 48 8.95 -7.73 10.76
CA ILE A 48 8.77 -6.31 10.46
C ILE A 48 9.26 -6.01 9.04
N PHE A 49 10.42 -6.56 8.64
CA PHE A 49 10.95 -6.35 7.30
C PHE A 49 9.98 -6.83 6.20
N ILE A 50 9.45 -8.04 6.34
CA ILE A 50 8.47 -8.60 5.39
C ILE A 50 7.19 -7.76 5.39
N ALA A 51 6.71 -7.37 6.57
CA ALA A 51 5.47 -6.61 6.69
C ALA A 51 5.59 -5.20 6.08
N LEU A 52 6.73 -4.53 6.27
CA LEU A 52 7.02 -3.25 5.60
C LEU A 52 7.10 -3.39 4.08
N PHE A 53 7.71 -4.47 3.58
CA PHE A 53 7.74 -4.74 2.14
C PHE A 53 6.32 -4.89 1.57
N LEU A 54 5.43 -5.60 2.28
CA LEU A 54 4.03 -5.73 1.88
C LEU A 54 3.27 -4.38 1.91
N ILE A 55 3.52 -3.55 2.92
CA ILE A 55 2.94 -2.19 2.98
C ILE A 55 3.37 -1.36 1.77
N LEU A 56 4.67 -1.37 1.45
CA LEU A 56 5.19 -0.67 0.28
C LEU A 56 4.57 -1.16 -1.02
N ALA A 57 4.28 -2.45 -1.15
CA ALA A 57 3.61 -2.99 -2.33
C ALA A 57 2.16 -2.44 -2.47
N ILE A 58 1.42 -2.33 -1.36
CA ILE A 58 0.07 -1.75 -1.36
C ILE A 58 0.13 -0.26 -1.73
N ASP A 59 1.10 0.47 -1.18
CA ASP A 59 1.28 1.89 -1.45
C ASP A 59 1.68 2.15 -2.91
N ALA A 60 2.63 1.37 -3.44
CA ALA A 60 3.02 1.42 -4.84
C ALA A 60 1.85 1.14 -5.79
N PHE A 61 0.95 0.21 -5.42
CA PHE A 61 -0.25 -0.08 -6.18
C PHE A 61 -1.21 1.13 -6.22
N LEU A 62 -1.39 1.82 -5.09
CA LEU A 62 -2.20 3.03 -5.01
C LEU A 62 -1.65 4.14 -5.92
N VAL A 63 -0.35 4.41 -5.83
CA VAL A 63 0.33 5.42 -6.64
C VAL A 63 0.22 5.11 -8.13
N ASN A 64 0.47 3.86 -8.53
CA ASN A 64 0.39 3.48 -9.94
C ASN A 64 -1.03 3.64 -10.52
N LYS A 65 -2.05 3.34 -9.71
CA LYS A 65 -3.45 3.56 -10.08
C LYS A 65 -3.77 5.04 -10.28
N GLN A 66 -3.29 5.92 -9.38
CA GLN A 66 -3.48 7.36 -9.50
C GLN A 66 -2.82 7.89 -10.78
N ARG A 67 -1.58 7.48 -11.07
CA ARG A 67 -0.87 7.83 -12.31
C ARG A 67 -1.64 7.40 -13.56
N LEU A 68 -2.19 6.19 -13.58
CA LEU A 68 -3.02 5.72 -14.69
C LEU A 68 -4.28 6.59 -14.88
N GLN A 69 -4.91 7.04 -13.79
CA GLN A 69 -6.07 7.92 -13.90
C GLN A 69 -5.71 9.30 -14.43
N GLU A 70 -4.59 9.86 -14.01
CA GLU A 70 -4.10 11.14 -14.51
C GLU A 70 -3.76 11.07 -15.98
N ALA A 71 -3.05 10.02 -16.42
CA ALA A 71 -2.76 9.78 -17.83
C ALA A 71 -4.04 9.75 -18.68
N LYS A 72 -5.07 9.01 -18.24
CA LYS A 72 -6.39 8.98 -18.93
C LYS A 72 -7.06 10.36 -19.00
N LYS A 73 -6.94 11.18 -17.95
CA LYS A 73 -7.47 12.56 -17.96
C LYS A 73 -6.72 13.42 -18.96
N GLN A 74 -5.39 13.31 -19.01
CA GLN A 74 -4.53 14.04 -19.94
C GLN A 74 -4.83 13.66 -21.40
N THR A 75 -4.95 12.37 -21.72
CA THR A 75 -5.31 11.91 -23.07
C THR A 75 -6.65 12.49 -23.52
N LYS A 76 -7.67 12.45 -22.65
CA LYS A 76 -8.99 13.01 -22.97
C LYS A 76 -8.95 14.53 -23.18
N LEU A 77 -8.08 15.24 -22.48
CA LEU A 77 -7.91 16.69 -22.66
C LEU A 77 -7.22 16.99 -24.00
N LEU A 78 -6.21 16.20 -24.35
CA LEU A 78 -5.47 16.31 -25.62
C LEU A 78 -6.38 16.05 -26.82
N GLU A 79 -7.23 15.02 -26.75
CA GLU A 79 -8.23 14.73 -27.78
C GLU A 79 -9.18 15.90 -28.00
N LYS A 80 -9.68 16.52 -26.92
CA LYS A 80 -10.55 17.70 -27.02
C LYS A 80 -9.86 18.87 -27.73
N ILE A 81 -8.62 19.17 -27.34
CA ILE A 81 -7.83 20.23 -27.97
C ILE A 81 -7.64 19.93 -29.46
N TYR A 82 -7.27 18.69 -29.80
CA TYR A 82 -7.07 18.27 -31.19
C TYR A 82 -8.35 18.44 -32.02
N THR A 83 -9.50 18.05 -31.49
CA THR A 83 -10.80 18.23 -32.18
C THR A 83 -11.19 19.70 -32.36
N GLN A 84 -10.85 20.58 -31.41
CA GLN A 84 -11.12 22.01 -31.50
C GLN A 84 -10.19 22.76 -32.47
N VAL A 85 -8.96 22.28 -32.64
CA VAL A 85 -7.98 22.89 -33.56
C VAL A 85 -8.19 22.42 -35.00
N THR A 86 -8.72 21.21 -35.19
CA THR A 86 -8.90 20.61 -36.53
C THR A 86 -10.30 20.87 -37.12
N SER A 87 -11.28 21.36 -36.35
CA SER A 87 -12.57 21.86 -36.85
C SER A 87 -12.48 23.34 -37.20
#